data_AF-A0A7S3WM57-F1
#
_entry.id   AF-A0A7S3WM57-F1
#
_cell.length_a   1.000
_cell.length_b   1.000
_cell.length_c   1.000
_cell.angle_alpha   90.00
_cell.angle_beta   90.00
_cell.angle_gamma   90.00
#
_symmetry.space_group_name_H-M   'P 1'
#
loop_
_entity.id
_entity.type
_entity.pdbx_description
1 polymer ?
#
loop_
_entity_poly.entity_id
_entity_poly.type
_entity_poly.pdbx_seq_one_letter_code
_entity_poly.pdbx_strand_id
1 'polypeptide(L)'
;QALVTGAVGNDAVRAASLATVRNHLKVIYAQATLRYAWLVDRDLADGNAYEEHQAEGMAFYNNIAPYVKAADAEGHAILEALFDVKSVPDTFNYYAFCAAREVLTKFLGTLAATELGVLEGTDAVNCASPLPTGRPKITSKAGDYAPKSDVGASLSFSLAVKEVISHVGDATHYAAAKAAFKSLGVAGAADRSRV
;
A
#
# COMPACT_ATOMS: atom_id res chain seq x y z
N GLN A 1 53.95 15.69 -7.27
CA GLN A 1 52.73 16.20 -6.60
C GLN A 1 51.52 16.20 -7.56
N ALA A 2 51.29 15.10 -8.31
CA ALA A 2 50.24 15.04 -9.34
C ALA A 2 49.07 14.08 -9.00
N LEU A 3 49.14 13.38 -7.87
CA LEU A 3 48.12 12.39 -7.47
C LEU A 3 46.88 13.02 -6.82
N VAL A 4 46.94 14.29 -6.41
CA VAL A 4 45.87 14.97 -5.66
C VAL A 4 44.92 15.76 -6.59
N THR A 5 45.36 16.13 -7.79
CA THR A 5 44.58 16.95 -8.72
C THR A 5 43.56 16.16 -9.56
N GLY A 6 43.71 14.83 -9.66
CA GLY A 6 42.77 13.96 -10.40
C GLY A 6 41.55 13.50 -9.59
N ALA A 7 41.56 13.66 -8.27
CA ALA A 7 40.47 13.20 -7.40
C ALA A 7 39.32 14.22 -7.30
N VAL A 8 39.64 15.51 -7.28
CA VAL A 8 38.67 16.58 -7.00
C VAL A 8 37.61 16.78 -8.09
N GLY A 9 37.96 16.54 -9.36
CA GLY A 9 37.00 16.55 -10.49
C GLY A 9 36.14 15.28 -10.56
N ASN A 10 36.59 14.20 -9.94
CA ASN A 10 35.94 12.89 -9.98
C ASN A 10 35.00 12.68 -8.78
N ASP A 11 35.19 13.41 -7.68
CA ASP A 11 34.37 13.25 -6.47
C ASP A 11 32.94 13.79 -6.62
N ALA A 12 32.76 14.93 -7.30
CA ALA A 12 31.42 15.45 -7.61
C ALA A 12 30.66 14.54 -8.60
N VAL A 13 31.35 14.05 -9.63
CA VAL A 13 30.81 13.09 -10.61
C VAL A 13 30.44 11.78 -9.90
N ARG A 14 31.33 11.26 -9.04
CA ARG A 14 31.08 10.05 -8.26
C ARG A 14 29.94 10.21 -7.27
N ALA A 15 29.82 11.36 -6.60
CA ALA A 15 28.70 11.66 -5.71
C ALA A 15 27.37 11.70 -6.47
N ALA A 16 27.35 12.28 -7.67
CA ALA A 16 26.17 12.27 -8.54
C ALA A 16 25.79 10.85 -8.98
N SER A 17 26.75 10.04 -9.44
CA SER A 17 26.49 8.63 -9.80
C SER A 17 25.99 7.80 -8.61
N LEU A 18 26.55 8.00 -7.41
CA LEU A 18 26.09 7.34 -6.19
C LEU A 18 24.65 7.75 -5.82
N ALA A 19 24.28 9.01 -6.04
CA ALA A 19 22.92 9.47 -5.82
C ALA A 19 21.93 8.80 -6.81
N THR A 20 22.31 8.66 -8.08
CA THR A 20 21.52 7.93 -9.08
C THR A 20 21.33 6.47 -8.69
N VAL A 21 22.40 5.76 -8.32
CA VAL A 21 22.32 4.36 -7.88
C VAL A 21 21.41 4.22 -6.66
N ARG A 22 21.54 5.12 -5.68
CA ARG A 22 20.67 5.11 -4.49
C ARG A 22 19.21 5.31 -4.85
N ASN A 23 18.90 6.19 -5.81
CA ASN A 23 17.54 6.42 -6.26
C ASN A 23 16.95 5.20 -6.97
N HIS A 24 17.70 4.53 -7.85
CA HIS A 24 17.24 3.29 -8.48
C HIS A 24 17.04 2.16 -7.46
N LEU A 25 17.91 2.05 -6.45
CA LEU A 25 17.70 1.08 -5.37
C LEU A 25 16.39 1.36 -4.61
N LYS A 26 16.10 2.63 -4.30
CA LYS A 26 14.82 3.01 -3.67
C LYS A 26 13.62 2.64 -4.54
N VAL A 27 13.70 2.84 -5.85
CA VAL A 27 12.67 2.43 -6.80
C VAL A 27 12.47 0.91 -6.76
N ILE A 28 13.54 0.12 -6.87
CA ILE A 28 13.45 -1.35 -6.89
C ILE A 28 12.80 -1.86 -5.59
N TYR A 29 13.23 -1.34 -4.44
CA TYR A 29 12.62 -1.70 -3.16
C TYR A 29 11.17 -1.22 -3.03
N ALA A 30 10.81 -0.06 -3.61
CA ALA A 30 9.43 0.41 -3.65
C ALA A 30 8.55 -0.50 -4.53
N GLN A 31 9.03 -0.89 -5.71
CA GLN A 31 8.33 -1.83 -6.60
C GLN A 31 8.11 -3.18 -5.92
N ALA A 32 9.13 -3.72 -5.25
CA ALA A 32 9.01 -4.97 -4.49
C ALA A 32 8.00 -4.81 -3.33
N THR A 33 8.09 -3.73 -2.56
CA THR A 33 7.14 -3.42 -1.47
C THR A 33 5.70 -3.36 -2.00
N LEU A 34 5.48 -2.70 -3.14
CA LEU A 34 4.15 -2.59 -3.76
C LEU A 34 3.63 -3.96 -4.21
N ARG A 35 4.50 -4.80 -4.78
CA ARG A 35 4.13 -6.18 -5.17
C ARG A 35 3.68 -7.00 -3.97
N TYR A 36 4.39 -6.93 -2.84
CA TYR A 36 4.00 -7.69 -1.65
C TYR A 36 2.75 -7.13 -0.96
N ALA A 37 2.54 -5.81 -1.02
CA ALA A 37 1.27 -5.22 -0.57
C ALA A 37 0.08 -5.77 -1.39
N TRP A 38 0.26 -5.95 -2.70
CA TRP A 38 -0.73 -6.59 -3.57
C TRP A 38 -0.95 -8.07 -3.23
N LEU A 39 0.12 -8.85 -3.06
CA LEU A 39 0.02 -10.28 -2.76
C LEU A 39 -0.70 -10.52 -1.43
N VAL A 40 -0.31 -9.82 -0.36
CA VAL A 40 -0.99 -9.87 0.95
C VAL A 40 -2.47 -9.53 0.82
N ASP A 41 -2.80 -8.49 0.04
CA ASP A 41 -4.18 -8.09 -0.19
C ASP A 41 -5.00 -9.18 -0.90
N ARG A 42 -4.40 -9.87 -1.89
CA ARG A 42 -5.06 -10.96 -2.62
C ARG A 42 -5.21 -12.22 -1.79
N ASP A 43 -4.20 -12.60 -1.02
CA ASP A 43 -4.31 -13.77 -0.14
C ASP A 43 -5.38 -13.55 0.93
N LEU A 44 -5.41 -12.37 1.55
CA LEU A 44 -6.44 -12.04 2.53
C LEU A 44 -7.84 -11.98 1.92
N ALA A 45 -7.96 -11.56 0.65
CA ALA A 45 -9.24 -11.52 -0.06
C ALA A 45 -9.76 -12.91 -0.44
N ASP A 46 -8.85 -13.79 -0.87
CA ASP A 46 -9.15 -15.16 -1.30
C ASP A 46 -9.21 -16.14 -0.12
N GLY A 47 -8.81 -15.72 1.08
CA GLY A 47 -8.75 -16.57 2.28
C GLY A 47 -7.55 -17.52 2.31
N ASN A 48 -6.48 -17.19 1.59
CA ASN A 48 -5.23 -17.93 1.57
C ASN A 48 -4.31 -17.54 2.74
N ALA A 49 -3.28 -18.35 2.97
CA ALA A 49 -2.19 -17.99 3.87
C ALA A 49 -1.44 -16.77 3.30
N TYR A 50 -1.26 -15.74 4.12
CA TYR A 50 -0.72 -14.44 3.73
C TYR A 50 0.60 -14.11 4.47
N GLU A 51 0.93 -14.87 5.50
CA GLU A 51 2.00 -14.60 6.46
C GLU A 51 3.39 -14.60 5.80
N GLU A 52 3.59 -15.47 4.82
CA GLU A 52 4.84 -15.54 4.03
C GLU A 52 5.04 -14.25 3.23
N HIS A 53 4.06 -13.88 2.40
CA HIS A 53 4.12 -12.63 1.62
C HIS A 53 4.19 -11.38 2.51
N GLN A 54 3.56 -11.42 3.69
CA GLN A 54 3.67 -10.33 4.67
C GLN A 54 5.11 -10.19 5.20
N ALA A 55 5.74 -11.31 5.57
CA ALA A 55 7.12 -11.32 6.05
C ALA A 55 8.12 -10.92 4.96
N GLU A 56 7.92 -11.36 3.72
CA GLU A 56 8.73 -10.95 2.58
C GLU A 56 8.58 -9.45 2.29
N GLY A 57 7.34 -8.95 2.29
CA GLY A 57 7.05 -7.53 2.16
C GLY A 57 7.73 -6.68 3.24
N MET A 58 7.73 -7.14 4.49
CA MET A 58 8.47 -6.51 5.59
C MET A 58 9.96 -6.42 5.29
N ALA A 59 10.56 -7.49 4.76
CA ALA A 59 11.99 -7.52 4.45
C ALA A 59 12.35 -6.50 3.35
N PHE A 60 11.56 -6.40 2.28
CA PHE A 60 11.78 -5.39 1.25
C PHE A 60 11.55 -3.97 1.79
N TYR A 61 10.47 -3.77 2.55
CA TYR A 61 10.12 -2.45 3.07
C TYR A 61 11.18 -1.90 4.03
N ASN A 62 11.75 -2.74 4.90
CA ASN A 62 12.75 -2.32 5.88
C ASN A 62 13.99 -1.64 5.26
N ASN A 63 14.31 -1.94 4.00
CA ASN A 63 15.41 -1.30 3.27
C ASN A 63 15.11 0.18 2.93
N ILE A 64 13.82 0.53 2.75
CA ILE A 64 13.39 1.90 2.41
C ILE A 64 12.63 2.61 3.53
N ALA A 65 12.19 1.89 4.56
CA ALA A 65 11.45 2.38 5.72
C ALA A 65 12.00 3.70 6.31
N PRO A 66 13.32 3.86 6.60
CA PRO A 66 13.83 5.11 7.15
C PRO A 66 13.67 6.30 6.20
N TYR A 67 13.76 6.07 4.88
CA TYR A 67 13.56 7.13 3.90
C TYR A 67 12.09 7.45 3.68
N VAL A 68 11.23 6.44 3.71
CA VAL A 68 9.76 6.61 3.66
C VAL A 68 9.32 7.40 4.89
N LYS A 69 9.75 7.03 6.10
CA LYS A 69 9.44 7.75 7.34
C LYS A 69 9.90 9.21 7.32
N ALA A 70 11.06 9.49 6.74
CA ALA A 70 11.56 10.86 6.60
C ALA A 70 10.74 11.70 5.61
N ALA A 71 10.19 11.08 4.56
CA ALA A 71 9.35 11.75 3.56
C ALA A 71 7.88 11.86 3.99
N ASP A 72 7.37 10.82 4.66
CA ASP A 72 5.99 10.66 5.08
C ASP A 72 5.88 9.74 6.30
N ALA A 73 5.95 10.32 7.50
CA ALA A 73 5.83 9.58 8.74
C ALA A 73 4.47 8.88 8.90
N GLU A 74 3.40 9.44 8.33
CA GLU A 74 2.07 8.85 8.39
C GLU A 74 1.95 7.67 7.44
N GLY A 75 2.39 7.84 6.19
CA GLY A 75 2.46 6.75 5.22
C GLY A 75 3.36 5.60 5.68
N HIS A 76 4.45 5.90 6.39
CA HIS A 76 5.29 4.89 7.03
C HIS A 76 4.51 4.05 8.04
N ALA A 77 3.69 4.66 8.91
CA ALA A 77 2.91 3.92 9.89
C ALA A 77 1.89 2.97 9.23
N ILE A 78 1.36 3.33 8.07
CA ILE A 78 0.45 2.47 7.29
C ILE A 78 1.20 1.23 6.76
N LEU A 79 2.37 1.42 6.15
CA LEU A 79 3.19 0.32 5.64
C LEU A 79 3.78 -0.56 6.74
N GLU A 80 4.13 0.04 7.88
CA GLU A 80 4.58 -0.68 9.08
C GLU A 80 3.46 -1.59 9.61
N ALA A 81 2.23 -1.08 9.73
CA ALA A 81 1.08 -1.88 10.15
C ALA A 81 0.73 -2.99 9.14
N LEU A 82 0.82 -2.70 7.84
CA LEU A 82 0.57 -3.70 6.78
C LEU A 82 1.55 -4.88 6.87
N PHE A 83 2.82 -4.62 7.11
CA PHE A 83 3.86 -5.64 7.13
C PHE A 83 4.22 -6.13 8.55
N ASP A 84 3.44 -5.78 9.57
CA ASP A 84 3.60 -6.31 10.92
C ASP A 84 3.11 -7.76 10.99
N VAL A 85 4.06 -8.69 10.95
CA VAL A 85 3.85 -10.15 11.06
C VAL A 85 3.17 -10.61 12.35
N LYS A 86 3.00 -9.73 13.34
CA LYS A 86 2.27 -10.02 14.58
C LYS A 86 0.77 -9.72 14.49
N SER A 87 0.34 -9.10 13.40
CA SER A 87 -1.03 -8.66 13.21
C SER A 87 -1.55 -9.05 11.84
N VAL A 88 -2.85 -9.30 11.77
CA VAL A 88 -3.53 -9.51 10.49
C VAL A 88 -3.83 -8.14 9.88
N PRO A 89 -3.39 -7.84 8.66
CA PRO A 89 -3.74 -6.59 8.02
C PRO A 89 -5.24 -6.50 7.71
N ASP A 90 -5.84 -5.37 8.07
CA ASP A 90 -7.20 -5.04 7.65
C ASP A 90 -7.15 -4.48 6.22
N THR A 91 -7.33 -5.36 5.24
CA THR A 91 -7.35 -4.96 3.83
C THR A 91 -8.54 -5.54 3.10
N PHE A 92 -9.30 -4.64 2.49
CA PHE A 92 -10.48 -4.93 1.69
C PHE A 92 -10.55 -3.93 0.55
N ASN A 93 -11.26 -4.25 -0.53
CA ASN A 93 -11.39 -3.34 -1.68
C ASN A 93 -10.02 -2.78 -2.14
N TYR A 94 -9.01 -3.65 -2.22
CA TYR A 94 -7.66 -3.32 -2.65
C TYR A 94 -6.90 -2.30 -1.78
N TYR A 95 -7.31 -2.12 -0.53
CA TYR A 95 -6.80 -1.05 0.34
C TYR A 95 -5.29 -1.11 0.52
N ALA A 96 -4.70 -2.26 0.90
CA ALA A 96 -3.26 -2.36 1.14
C ALA A 96 -2.42 -2.02 -0.10
N PHE A 97 -2.81 -2.52 -1.28
CA PHE A 97 -2.16 -2.15 -2.54
C PHE A 97 -2.27 -0.65 -2.82
N CYS A 98 -3.47 -0.09 -2.71
CA CYS A 98 -3.70 1.31 -3.00
C CYS A 98 -2.99 2.24 -2.01
N ALA A 99 -3.00 1.90 -0.73
CA ALA A 99 -2.25 2.56 0.35
C ALA A 99 -0.76 2.53 0.11
N ALA A 100 -0.19 1.36 -0.18
CA ALA A 100 1.21 1.25 -0.51
C ALA A 100 1.56 2.10 -1.74
N ARG A 101 0.73 2.08 -2.78
CA ARG A 101 0.97 2.86 -4.00
C ARG A 101 0.99 4.36 -3.72
N GLU A 102 0.06 4.88 -2.93
CA GLU A 102 0.02 6.31 -2.58
C GLU A 102 1.27 6.71 -1.77
N VAL A 103 1.59 5.96 -0.72
CA VAL A 103 2.75 6.22 0.14
C VAL A 103 4.06 6.17 -0.66
N LEU A 104 4.24 5.15 -1.49
CA LEU A 104 5.45 4.97 -2.30
C LEU A 104 5.56 6.01 -3.41
N THR A 105 4.44 6.43 -4.01
CA THR A 105 4.42 7.52 -4.99
C THR A 105 4.89 8.83 -4.35
N LYS A 106 4.39 9.14 -3.14
CA LYS A 106 4.81 10.33 -2.38
C LYS A 106 6.28 10.25 -1.98
N PHE A 107 6.74 9.08 -1.51
CA PHE A 107 8.14 8.84 -1.15
C PHE A 107 9.11 9.03 -2.34
N LEU A 108 8.77 8.48 -3.51
CA LEU A 108 9.60 8.57 -4.71
C LEU A 108 9.53 9.95 -5.39
N GLY A 109 8.50 10.75 -5.08
CA GLY A 109 8.31 12.08 -5.64
C GLY A 109 8.26 12.03 -7.17
N THR A 110 9.12 12.82 -7.82
CA THR A 110 9.17 12.89 -9.30
C THR A 110 9.56 11.58 -9.96
N LEU A 111 10.30 10.69 -9.28
CA LEU A 111 10.69 9.39 -9.81
C LEU A 111 9.50 8.43 -9.93
N ALA A 112 8.42 8.64 -9.18
CA ALA A 112 7.29 7.73 -9.18
C ALA A 112 6.64 7.61 -10.57
N ALA A 113 6.49 8.75 -11.27
CA ALA A 113 5.77 8.82 -12.53
C ALA A 113 6.44 8.03 -13.67
N THR A 114 7.78 7.89 -13.63
CA THR A 114 8.55 7.21 -14.69
C THR A 114 9.08 5.86 -14.25
N GLU A 115 9.43 5.70 -12.97
CA GLU A 115 10.20 4.55 -12.50
C GLU A 115 9.36 3.53 -11.71
N LEU A 116 8.26 3.94 -11.06
CA LEU A 116 7.48 2.98 -10.25
C LEU A 116 6.76 1.96 -11.14
N GLY A 117 6.29 2.40 -12.31
CA GLY A 117 5.61 1.55 -13.29
C GLY A 117 4.20 1.13 -12.87
N VAL A 118 3.62 0.21 -13.65
CA VAL A 118 2.32 -0.42 -13.38
C VAL A 118 2.55 -1.88 -13.04
N LEU A 119 1.99 -2.33 -11.91
CA LEU A 119 2.10 -3.72 -11.49
C LEU A 119 1.16 -4.60 -12.33
N GLU A 120 1.69 -5.70 -12.86
CA GLU A 120 0.91 -6.68 -13.62
C GLU A 120 -0.33 -7.15 -12.84
N GLY A 121 -1.47 -7.25 -13.52
CA GLY A 121 -2.72 -7.71 -12.93
C GLY A 121 -3.47 -6.66 -12.12
N THR A 122 -2.98 -5.41 -12.08
CA THR A 122 -3.61 -4.30 -11.34
C THR A 122 -4.29 -3.26 -12.23
N ASP A 123 -4.35 -3.49 -13.55
CA ASP A 123 -4.90 -2.53 -14.53
C ASP A 123 -6.37 -2.17 -14.26
N ALA A 124 -7.15 -3.13 -13.73
CA ALA A 124 -8.55 -2.94 -13.37
C ALA A 124 -8.75 -2.38 -11.95
N VAL A 125 -7.69 -2.21 -11.16
CA VAL A 125 -7.78 -1.77 -9.77
C VAL A 125 -7.93 -0.25 -9.72
N ASN A 126 -9.12 0.20 -9.35
CA ASN A 126 -9.40 1.60 -9.11
C ASN A 126 -9.10 1.97 -7.65
N CYS A 127 -7.92 2.53 -7.41
CA CYS A 127 -7.61 3.14 -6.12
C CYS A 127 -8.33 4.48 -6.03
N ALA A 128 -9.33 4.56 -5.14
CA ALA A 128 -9.95 5.83 -4.80
C ALA A 128 -8.87 6.85 -4.40
N SER A 129 -8.99 8.07 -4.92
CA SER A 129 -8.12 9.20 -4.59
C SER A 129 -8.98 10.38 -4.10
N PRO A 130 -8.75 10.89 -2.87
CA PRO A 130 -7.78 10.38 -1.90
C PRO A 130 -8.18 8.98 -1.42
N LEU A 131 -7.20 8.18 -1.00
CA LEU A 131 -7.52 6.98 -0.25
C LEU A 131 -8.47 7.32 0.90
N PRO A 132 -9.41 6.42 1.24
CA PRO A 132 -10.09 6.51 2.51
C PRO A 132 -9.03 6.39 3.60
N THR A 133 -8.47 7.51 4.02
CA THR A 133 -7.77 7.58 5.30
C THR A 133 -8.88 7.67 6.33
N GLY A 134 -8.65 7.09 7.49
CA GLY A 134 -9.52 7.30 8.64
C GLY A 134 -9.18 8.57 9.41
N ARG A 135 -8.34 9.44 8.83
CA ARG A 135 -7.95 10.73 9.38
C ARG A 135 -8.72 11.96 8.86
N PRO A 136 -9.64 11.92 7.86
CA PRO A 136 -10.39 13.11 7.52
C PRO A 136 -11.19 13.49 8.76
N LYS A 137 -10.98 14.73 9.17
CA LYS A 137 -11.65 15.38 10.28
C LYS A 137 -13.15 15.12 10.16
N ILE A 138 -13.72 14.41 11.12
CA ILE A 138 -15.15 14.15 11.16
C ILE A 138 -15.80 15.42 11.71
N THR A 139 -16.37 16.23 10.82
CA THR A 139 -17.11 17.43 11.21
C THR A 139 -18.53 17.04 11.58
N SER A 140 -18.88 17.29 12.84
CA SER A 140 -20.23 17.12 13.38
C SER A 140 -20.77 18.44 13.92
N LYS A 141 -22.07 18.52 14.21
CA LYS A 141 -22.65 19.67 14.93
C LYS A 141 -22.04 19.88 16.33
N ALA A 142 -21.46 18.84 16.92
CA ALA A 142 -20.80 18.90 18.23
C ALA A 142 -19.33 19.36 18.14
N GLY A 143 -18.86 19.69 16.94
CA GLY A 143 -17.49 20.06 16.65
C GLY A 143 -16.77 18.99 15.86
N ASP A 144 -15.46 19.19 15.78
CA ASP A 144 -14.61 18.42 14.90
C ASP A 144 -13.82 17.37 15.67
N TYR A 145 -13.92 16.11 15.22
CA TYR A 145 -13.11 15.02 15.75
C TYR A 145 -12.01 14.66 14.75
N ALA A 146 -10.76 14.75 15.19
CA ALA A 146 -9.62 14.21 14.47
C ALA A 146 -9.31 12.80 15.03
N PRO A 147 -9.61 11.73 14.29
CA PRO A 147 -9.31 10.37 14.75
C PRO A 147 -7.81 10.21 14.99
N LYS A 148 -7.44 9.65 16.16
CA LYS A 148 -6.05 9.32 16.49
C LYS A 148 -5.57 8.02 15.83
N SER A 149 -6.52 7.22 15.35
CA SER A 149 -6.28 5.93 14.71
C SER A 149 -6.76 6.01 13.27
N ASP A 150 -6.00 5.43 12.35
CA ASP A 150 -6.40 5.34 10.95
C ASP A 150 -7.49 4.27 10.78
N VAL A 151 -8.75 4.68 10.69
CA VAL A 151 -9.90 3.82 10.37
C VAL A 151 -10.08 3.55 8.88
N GLY A 152 -9.16 3.98 8.00
CA GLY A 152 -9.27 3.85 6.55
C GLY A 152 -9.40 2.40 6.10
N ALA A 153 -8.56 1.54 6.69
CA ALA A 153 -8.63 0.09 6.58
C ALA A 153 -10.03 -0.46 6.95
N SER A 154 -10.59 -0.06 8.10
CA SER A 154 -11.91 -0.51 8.55
C SER A 154 -13.06 0.03 7.68
N LEU A 155 -12.92 1.25 7.15
CA LEU A 155 -13.89 1.81 6.20
C LEU A 155 -13.86 1.08 4.86
N SER A 156 -12.70 0.56 4.44
CA SER A 156 -12.59 -0.23 3.20
C SER A 156 -13.48 -1.49 3.24
N PHE A 157 -13.61 -2.14 4.39
CA PHE A 157 -14.56 -3.25 4.59
C PHE A 157 -16.01 -2.80 4.41
N SER A 158 -16.38 -1.67 5.02
CA SER A 158 -17.74 -1.13 4.92
C SER A 158 -18.11 -0.77 3.48
N LEU A 159 -17.15 -0.20 2.72
CA LEU A 159 -17.32 0.09 1.30
C LEU A 159 -17.46 -1.19 0.47
N ALA A 160 -16.65 -2.22 0.77
CA ALA A 160 -16.74 -3.52 0.11
C ALA A 160 -18.11 -4.18 0.33
N VAL A 161 -18.60 -4.19 1.56
CA VAL A 161 -19.93 -4.74 1.89
C VAL A 161 -21.05 -3.95 1.21
N LYS A 162 -20.96 -2.61 1.20
CA LYS A 162 -21.94 -1.75 0.51
C LYS A 162 -22.03 -2.08 -0.98
N GLU A 163 -20.88 -2.28 -1.63
CA GLU A 163 -20.83 -2.68 -3.04
C GLU A 163 -21.48 -4.04 -3.25
N VAL A 164 -21.17 -5.05 -2.44
CA VAL A 164 -21.82 -6.36 -2.51
C VAL A 164 -23.35 -6.25 -2.37
N ILE A 165 -23.82 -5.50 -1.37
CA ILE A 165 -25.26 -5.32 -1.10
C ILE A 165 -25.96 -4.59 -2.26
N SER A 166 -25.26 -3.70 -2.99
CA SER A 166 -25.85 -3.00 -4.15
C SER A 166 -26.31 -3.96 -5.25
N HIS A 167 -25.73 -5.16 -5.32
CA HIS A 167 -26.10 -6.23 -6.25
C HIS A 167 -27.10 -7.23 -5.65
N VAL A 168 -27.40 -7.17 -4.35
CA VAL A 168 -28.31 -8.07 -3.65
C VAL A 168 -29.72 -7.49 -3.65
N GLY A 169 -30.66 -8.18 -4.30
CA GLY A 169 -32.07 -7.75 -4.40
C GLY A 169 -32.77 -8.19 -5.69
N ASP A 170 -32.00 -8.60 -6.69
CA ASP A 170 -32.48 -9.17 -7.96
C ASP A 170 -31.73 -10.48 -8.25
N ALA A 171 -32.46 -11.57 -8.55
CA ALA A 171 -31.88 -12.87 -8.85
C ALA A 171 -30.97 -12.85 -10.09
N THR A 172 -31.16 -11.89 -11.00
CA THR A 172 -30.30 -11.69 -12.18
C THR A 172 -28.92 -11.13 -11.84
N HIS A 173 -28.75 -10.54 -10.65
CA HIS A 173 -27.49 -9.91 -10.20
C HIS A 173 -26.64 -10.80 -9.29
N TYR A 174 -27.07 -12.03 -9.01
CA TYR A 174 -26.30 -12.96 -8.14
C TYR A 174 -24.86 -13.16 -8.62
N ALA A 175 -24.65 -13.25 -9.94
CA ALA A 175 -23.30 -13.39 -10.51
C ALA A 175 -22.42 -12.17 -10.19
N ALA A 176 -22.96 -10.95 -10.29
CA ALA A 176 -22.26 -9.71 -9.96
C ALA A 176 -22.00 -9.59 -8.45
N ALA A 177 -23.00 -9.89 -7.61
CA ALA A 177 -22.85 -9.93 -6.16
C ALA A 177 -21.75 -10.92 -5.72
N LYS A 178 -21.74 -12.12 -6.30
CA LYS A 178 -20.73 -13.15 -6.02
C LYS A 178 -19.33 -12.71 -6.50
N ALA A 179 -19.23 -12.06 -7.64
CA ALA A 179 -17.97 -11.54 -8.15
C ALA A 179 -17.40 -10.46 -7.22
N ALA A 180 -18.22 -9.48 -6.81
CA ALA A 180 -17.83 -8.43 -5.86
C ALA A 180 -17.46 -8.99 -4.47
N PHE A 181 -18.23 -9.97 -3.97
CA PHE A 181 -17.99 -10.60 -2.67
C PHE A 181 -16.60 -11.24 -2.59
N LYS A 182 -16.16 -11.87 -3.68
CA LYS A 182 -14.82 -12.45 -3.78
C LYS A 182 -13.75 -11.39 -4.01
N SER A 183 -13.89 -10.57 -5.04
CA SER A 183 -12.81 -9.66 -5.47
C SER A 183 -12.49 -8.59 -4.43
N LEU A 184 -13.48 -8.13 -3.66
CA LEU A 184 -13.32 -7.09 -2.65
C LEU A 184 -12.87 -7.63 -1.28
N GLY A 185 -12.65 -8.94 -1.16
CA GLY A 185 -12.11 -9.61 0.03
C GLY A 185 -13.11 -9.86 1.15
N VAL A 186 -14.41 -9.65 0.90
CA VAL A 186 -15.47 -9.97 1.88
C VAL A 186 -15.55 -11.48 2.12
N ALA A 187 -15.30 -12.29 1.08
CA ALA A 187 -15.22 -13.74 1.18
C ALA A 187 -14.15 -14.19 2.18
N GLY A 188 -12.90 -13.73 2.02
CA GLY A 188 -11.82 -14.05 2.94
C GLY A 188 -12.13 -13.66 4.39
N ALA A 189 -12.78 -12.51 4.64
CA ALA A 189 -13.22 -12.16 5.99
C ALA A 189 -14.34 -13.06 6.54
N ALA A 190 -15.26 -13.53 5.69
CA ALA A 190 -16.34 -14.43 6.09
C ALA A 190 -15.82 -15.84 6.45
N ASP A 191 -14.80 -16.30 5.74
CA ASP A 191 -14.22 -17.64 5.90
C ASP A 191 -13.15 -17.71 7.01
N ARG A 192 -12.70 -16.57 7.54
CA ARG A 192 -11.80 -16.54 8.70
C ARG A 192 -12.49 -17.15 9.92
N SER A 193 -11.83 -18.13 10.54
CA SER A 193 -12.25 -18.69 11.82
C SER A 193 -12.34 -17.58 12.86
N ARG A 194 -13.56 -17.27 13.31
CA ARG A 194 -13.80 -16.34 14.42
C ARG A 194 -13.36 -17.03 15.71
N VAL A 195 -12.23 -16.60 16.25
CA VAL A 195 -11.73 -16.99 17.58
C VAL A 195 -12.54 -16.28 18.66
#